data_AF-A0A954KXE6-F1
#
_entry.id   AF-A0A954KXE6-F1
#
_cell.length_a   1.000
_cell.length_b   1.000
_cell.length_c   1.000
_cell.angle_alpha   90.00
_cell.angle_beta   90.00
_cell.angle_gamma   90.00
#
_symmetry.space_group_name_H-M   'P 1'
#
loop_
_entity.id
_entity.type
_entity.pdbx_description
1 polymer ?
#
loop_
_entity_poly.entity_id
_entity_poly.type
_entity_poly.pdbx_seq_one_letter_code
_entity_poly.pdbx_strand_id
1 'polypeptide(L)'
;MGFLFSEIALKDPQRLKEEVRVRWESHCVPAIGTGIKAPLESELLAYFNAFPFSIFEDRTAVELVEEHAQTVFYAPRFGGGLPPREDSDTPPTEPTEVESLYLRKLLEAYSSHLGKPVAEREELASHPELVGHFDRQRVLFYSAESLRNFARDRTPPRTFDSLQDDVYHGIIDICEAAHTDALERLRKTITAAGQLNVSGNALVGVTKVAAKQGICHQLANDNRLTWTKQP
;
A
#
# COMPACT_ATOMS: atom_id res chain seq x y z
N MET A 1 -7.98 -39.82 10.63
CA MET A 1 -8.67 -39.43 9.39
C MET A 1 -7.79 -39.94 8.26
N GLY A 2 -8.12 -41.10 7.69
CA GLY A 2 -7.28 -41.74 6.67
C GLY A 2 -7.46 -41.04 5.34
N PHE A 3 -6.36 -40.66 4.67
CA PHE A 3 -6.42 -40.10 3.34
C PHE A 3 -7.12 -41.10 2.40
N LEU A 4 -8.17 -40.66 1.70
CA LEU A 4 -8.96 -41.47 0.77
C LEU A 4 -8.12 -41.98 -0.43
N PHE A 5 -6.98 -41.36 -0.68
CA PHE A 5 -6.01 -41.69 -1.72
C PHE A 5 -4.60 -41.59 -1.13
N SER A 6 -3.65 -42.36 -1.66
CA SER A 6 -2.26 -42.27 -1.21
C SER A 6 -1.64 -40.93 -1.63
N GLU A 7 -0.73 -40.35 -0.85
CA GLU A 7 0.03 -39.13 -1.26
C GLU A 7 0.74 -39.33 -2.61
N ILE A 8 1.11 -40.57 -2.94
CA ILE A 8 1.74 -40.93 -4.21
C ILE A 8 0.77 -40.75 -5.40
N ALA A 9 -0.53 -40.91 -5.19
CA ALA A 9 -1.52 -40.75 -6.26
C ALA A 9 -1.64 -39.29 -6.71
N LEU A 10 -1.46 -38.31 -5.81
CA LEU A 10 -1.49 -36.88 -6.17
C LEU A 10 -0.34 -36.45 -7.10
N LYS A 11 0.73 -37.25 -7.19
CA LYS A 11 1.89 -37.01 -8.07
C LYS A 11 1.73 -37.64 -9.46
N ASP A 12 0.73 -38.48 -9.66
CA ASP A 12 0.48 -39.19 -10.91
C ASP A 12 -1.00 -39.07 -11.30
N PRO A 13 -1.34 -38.14 -12.22
CA PRO A 13 -2.71 -37.89 -12.65
C PRO A 13 -3.42 -39.13 -13.20
N GLN A 14 -2.70 -40.03 -13.88
CA GLN A 14 -3.30 -41.24 -14.45
C GLN A 14 -3.62 -42.24 -13.35
N ARG A 15 -2.70 -42.40 -12.39
CA ARG A 15 -2.92 -43.23 -11.22
C ARG A 15 -4.06 -42.71 -10.35
N LEU A 16 -4.14 -41.39 -10.11
CA LEU A 16 -5.25 -40.78 -9.36
C LEU A 16 -6.58 -41.05 -10.04
N LYS A 17 -6.64 -40.85 -11.37
CA LYS A 17 -7.84 -41.14 -12.16
C LYS A 17 -8.26 -42.61 -12.01
N GLU A 18 -7.34 -43.55 -12.08
CA GLU A 18 -7.67 -44.97 -11.92
C GLU A 18 -8.11 -45.30 -10.49
N GLU A 19 -7.43 -44.78 -9.47
CA GLU A 19 -7.83 -44.98 -8.06
C GLU A 19 -9.22 -44.40 -7.78
N VAL A 20 -9.54 -43.21 -8.29
CA VAL A 20 -10.88 -42.60 -8.15
C VAL A 20 -11.93 -43.43 -8.87
N ARG A 21 -11.65 -43.93 -10.07
CA ARG A 21 -12.57 -44.79 -10.82
C ARG A 21 -12.90 -46.06 -10.03
N VAL A 22 -11.88 -46.77 -9.54
CA VAL A 22 -12.05 -48.02 -8.78
C VAL A 22 -12.79 -47.77 -7.45
N ARG A 23 -12.53 -46.64 -6.79
CA ARG A 23 -13.11 -46.30 -5.49
C ARG A 23 -14.40 -45.48 -5.58
N TRP A 24 -14.91 -45.23 -6.78
CA TRP A 24 -16.02 -44.30 -7.00
C TRP A 24 -17.26 -44.65 -6.18
N GLU A 25 -17.78 -45.87 -6.34
CA GLU A 25 -19.00 -46.30 -5.64
C GLU A 25 -18.77 -46.62 -4.17
N SER A 26 -17.58 -47.14 -3.84
CA SER A 26 -17.28 -47.64 -2.49
C SER A 26 -16.86 -46.53 -1.51
N HIS A 27 -16.23 -45.45 -1.99
CA HIS A 27 -15.67 -44.40 -1.15
C HIS A 27 -16.08 -42.99 -1.58
N CYS A 28 -16.07 -42.66 -2.88
CA CYS A 28 -16.35 -41.31 -3.35
C CYS A 28 -17.83 -40.94 -3.15
N VAL A 29 -18.76 -41.74 -3.69
CA VAL A 29 -20.21 -41.48 -3.59
C VAL A 29 -20.69 -41.39 -2.14
N PRO A 30 -20.32 -42.32 -1.23
CA PRO A 30 -20.69 -42.20 0.18
C PRO A 30 -20.14 -40.95 0.89
N ALA A 31 -18.97 -40.45 0.48
CA ALA A 31 -18.37 -39.25 1.05
C ALA A 31 -19.03 -37.94 0.56
N ILE A 32 -19.70 -37.96 -0.59
CA ILE A 32 -20.46 -36.80 -1.11
C ILE A 32 -21.74 -36.59 -0.30
N GLY A 33 -22.43 -37.66 0.09
CA GLY A 33 -23.65 -37.57 0.90
C GLY A 33 -24.48 -38.85 0.93
N THR A 34 -25.36 -38.96 1.94
CA THR A 34 -26.22 -40.13 2.13
C THR A 34 -27.34 -40.20 1.09
N GLY A 35 -27.59 -41.39 0.54
CA GLY A 35 -28.71 -41.62 -0.40
C GLY A 35 -28.43 -41.20 -1.84
N ILE A 36 -27.24 -40.67 -2.14
CA ILE A 36 -26.83 -40.34 -3.51
C ILE A 36 -26.52 -41.63 -4.27
N LYS A 37 -27.12 -41.78 -5.45
CA LYS A 37 -26.78 -42.83 -6.43
C LYS A 37 -26.22 -42.16 -7.67
N ALA A 38 -24.91 -42.31 -7.87
CA ALA A 38 -24.21 -41.74 -9.01
C ALA A 38 -23.30 -42.82 -9.62
N PRO A 39 -23.84 -43.82 -10.34
CA PRO A 39 -23.01 -44.79 -11.05
C PRO A 39 -22.15 -44.08 -12.11
N LEU A 40 -20.90 -44.52 -12.27
CA LEU A 40 -19.95 -43.89 -13.20
C LEU A 40 -20.23 -44.34 -14.65
N GLU A 41 -21.36 -43.90 -15.20
CA GLU A 41 -21.88 -44.35 -16.50
C GLU A 41 -22.27 -43.15 -17.39
N SER A 42 -22.50 -43.43 -18.68
CA SER A 42 -23.03 -42.47 -19.66
C SER A 42 -22.33 -41.10 -19.64
N GLU A 43 -23.08 -40.02 -19.42
CA GLU A 43 -22.56 -38.65 -19.44
C GLU A 43 -21.53 -38.39 -18.34
N LEU A 44 -21.72 -38.98 -17.15
CA LEU A 44 -20.78 -38.82 -16.04
C LEU A 44 -19.45 -39.53 -16.34
N LEU A 45 -19.49 -40.71 -16.95
CA LEU A 45 -18.29 -41.41 -17.40
C LEU A 45 -17.55 -40.63 -18.50
N ALA A 46 -18.29 -40.03 -19.44
CA ALA A 46 -17.72 -39.17 -20.47
C ALA A 46 -17.01 -37.95 -19.86
N TYR A 47 -17.66 -37.28 -18.90
CA TYR A 47 -17.06 -36.17 -18.15
C TYR A 47 -15.82 -36.62 -17.38
N PHE A 48 -15.92 -37.71 -16.61
CA PHE A 48 -14.82 -38.27 -15.84
C PHE A 48 -13.60 -38.60 -16.72
N ASN A 49 -13.84 -39.14 -17.92
CA ASN A 49 -12.78 -39.47 -18.85
C ASN A 49 -12.12 -38.24 -19.47
N ALA A 50 -12.87 -37.17 -19.69
CA ALA A 50 -12.37 -35.90 -20.22
C ALA A 50 -11.76 -34.99 -19.13
N PHE A 51 -12.07 -35.21 -17.85
CA PHE A 51 -11.63 -34.36 -16.75
C PHE A 51 -10.10 -34.36 -16.63
N PRO A 52 -9.45 -33.18 -16.55
CA PRO A 52 -8.00 -33.09 -16.44
C PRO A 52 -7.55 -33.34 -14.99
N PHE A 53 -7.26 -34.59 -14.65
CA PHE A 53 -6.75 -34.97 -13.32
C PHE A 53 -5.39 -34.35 -12.97
N SER A 54 -4.70 -33.74 -13.95
CA SER A 54 -3.46 -32.98 -13.73
C SER A 54 -3.66 -31.66 -12.97
N ILE A 55 -4.90 -31.26 -12.69
CA ILE A 55 -5.19 -30.10 -11.83
C ILE A 55 -4.90 -30.40 -10.35
N PHE A 56 -4.91 -31.67 -9.96
CA PHE A 56 -4.57 -32.08 -8.60
C PHE A 56 -3.06 -32.27 -8.49
N GLU A 57 -2.45 -31.55 -7.56
CA GLU A 57 -1.03 -31.60 -7.26
C GLU A 57 -0.82 -31.50 -5.75
N ASP A 58 0.30 -32.03 -5.25
CA ASP A 58 0.78 -31.72 -3.92
C ASP A 58 1.73 -30.52 -3.96
N ARG A 59 1.66 -29.68 -2.92
CA ARG A 59 2.66 -28.66 -2.63
C ARG A 59 3.31 -29.00 -1.31
N THR A 60 4.63 -29.07 -1.32
CA THR A 60 5.43 -29.21 -0.11
C THR A 60 5.28 -27.96 0.76
N ALA A 61 5.58 -28.09 2.06
CA ALA A 61 5.60 -26.93 2.95
C ALA A 61 6.58 -25.84 2.48
N VAL A 62 7.67 -26.21 1.81
CA VAL A 62 8.65 -25.27 1.27
C VAL A 62 8.05 -24.49 0.10
N GLU A 63 7.42 -25.17 -0.86
CA GLU A 63 6.77 -24.51 -2.01
C GLU A 63 5.64 -23.58 -1.56
N LEU A 64 4.84 -23.98 -0.56
CA LEU A 64 3.82 -23.10 0.02
C LEU A 64 4.41 -21.82 0.63
N VAL A 65 5.58 -21.92 1.28
CA VAL A 65 6.28 -20.76 1.83
C VAL A 65 6.85 -19.89 0.70
N GLU A 66 7.39 -20.48 -0.36
CA GLU A 66 7.90 -19.77 -1.54
C GLU A 66 6.81 -19.05 -2.32
N GLU A 67 5.65 -19.68 -2.52
CA GLU A 67 4.46 -19.05 -3.11
C GLU A 67 3.95 -17.92 -2.22
N HIS A 68 3.86 -18.15 -0.91
CA HIS A 68 3.46 -17.10 0.03
C HIS A 68 4.44 -15.93 0.03
N ALA A 69 5.75 -16.17 -0.17
CA ALA A 69 6.80 -15.16 -0.27
C ALA A 69 6.62 -14.16 -1.42
N GLN A 70 5.83 -14.52 -2.43
CA GLN A 70 5.49 -13.65 -3.55
C GLN A 70 4.33 -12.68 -3.22
N THR A 71 3.69 -12.84 -2.06
CA THR A 71 2.56 -12.01 -1.63
C THR A 71 2.98 -10.92 -0.64
N VAL A 72 2.16 -9.86 -0.52
CA VAL A 72 2.35 -8.80 0.48
C VAL A 72 2.19 -9.27 1.94
N PHE A 73 1.69 -10.49 2.15
CA PHE A 73 1.44 -11.04 3.49
C PHE A 73 2.65 -11.76 4.08
N TYR A 74 3.69 -12.02 3.28
CA TYR A 74 4.88 -12.72 3.74
C TYR A 74 5.64 -11.94 4.81
N ALA A 75 6.04 -10.70 4.52
CA ALA A 75 6.84 -9.90 5.44
C ALA A 75 6.14 -9.69 6.82
N PRO A 76 4.83 -9.41 6.90
CA PRO A 76 4.11 -9.38 8.17
C PRO A 76 4.11 -10.71 8.95
N ARG A 77 4.11 -11.86 8.25
CA ARG A 77 4.01 -13.18 8.88
C ARG A 77 5.36 -13.76 9.30
N PHE A 78 6.36 -13.64 8.43
CA PHE A 78 7.67 -14.29 8.55
C PHE A 78 8.80 -13.31 8.86
N GLY A 79 8.56 -12.00 8.79
CA GLY A 79 9.60 -10.98 8.97
C GLY A 79 10.46 -10.81 7.72
N GLY A 80 11.70 -10.34 7.90
CA GLY A 80 12.65 -10.06 6.81
C GLY A 80 12.66 -8.61 6.30
N GLY A 81 11.68 -7.81 6.72
CA GLY A 81 11.58 -6.39 6.36
C GLY A 81 11.12 -6.16 4.92
N LEU A 82 10.88 -4.88 4.60
CA LEU A 82 10.56 -4.47 3.23
C LEU A 82 11.85 -4.25 2.43
N PRO A 83 11.85 -4.52 1.12
CA PRO A 83 13.02 -4.25 0.28
C PRO A 83 13.36 -2.75 0.29
N PRO A 84 14.59 -2.37 -0.08
CA PRO A 84 14.94 -0.97 -0.25
C PRO A 84 13.99 -0.28 -1.22
N ARG A 85 13.57 0.93 -0.88
CA ARG A 85 12.75 1.77 -1.76
C ARG A 85 13.64 2.49 -2.76
N GLU A 86 13.23 2.50 -4.02
CA GLU A 86 13.85 3.31 -5.07
C GLU A 86 13.76 4.81 -4.74
N ASP A 87 14.59 5.62 -5.39
CA ASP A 87 14.53 7.06 -5.21
C ASP A 87 13.22 7.63 -5.79
N SER A 88 12.74 8.71 -5.19
CA SER A 88 11.53 9.38 -5.65
C SER A 88 11.76 10.12 -6.94
N ASP A 89 10.75 10.15 -7.80
CA ASP A 89 10.76 10.97 -9.00
C ASP A 89 11.02 12.45 -8.66
N THR A 90 11.74 13.12 -9.55
CA THR A 90 11.88 14.57 -9.49
C THR A 90 10.54 15.22 -9.83
N PRO A 91 10.12 16.28 -9.11
CA PRO A 91 8.92 17.02 -9.47
C PRO A 91 8.99 17.47 -10.95
N PRO A 92 7.91 17.33 -11.73
CA PRO A 92 7.84 17.81 -13.10
C PRO A 92 7.99 19.34 -13.12
N THR A 93 8.44 19.92 -14.24
CA THR A 93 8.59 21.37 -14.35
C THR A 93 7.28 22.08 -14.02
N GLU A 94 6.20 21.67 -14.68
CA GLU A 94 4.85 22.18 -14.44
C GLU A 94 4.14 21.36 -13.35
N PRO A 95 3.46 22.02 -12.39
CA PRO A 95 2.63 21.33 -11.42
C PRO A 95 1.52 20.48 -12.06
N THR A 96 1.32 19.28 -11.55
CA THR A 96 0.19 18.41 -11.95
C THR A 96 -1.04 18.61 -11.06
N GLU A 97 -2.20 18.11 -11.48
CA GLU A 97 -3.45 18.15 -10.69
C GLU A 97 -3.31 17.54 -9.29
N VAL A 98 -2.44 16.54 -9.14
CA VAL A 98 -2.23 15.82 -7.87
C VAL A 98 -1.55 16.71 -6.84
N GLU A 99 -0.80 17.73 -7.25
CA GLU A 99 -0.17 18.71 -6.35
C GLU A 99 -0.93 20.04 -6.22
N SER A 100 -1.99 20.26 -7.01
CA SER A 100 -2.62 21.58 -7.13
C SER A 100 -3.21 22.12 -5.82
N LEU A 101 -3.81 21.29 -4.97
CA LEU A 101 -4.49 21.80 -3.77
C LEU A 101 -3.51 22.25 -2.68
N TYR A 102 -2.52 21.44 -2.34
CA TYR A 102 -1.54 21.82 -1.33
C TYR A 102 -0.67 22.97 -1.84
N LEU A 103 -0.37 23.05 -3.14
CA LEU A 103 0.38 24.17 -3.72
C LEU A 103 -0.40 25.47 -3.59
N ARG A 104 -1.73 25.45 -3.79
CA ARG A 104 -2.58 26.61 -3.52
C ARG A 104 -2.49 27.04 -2.05
N LYS A 105 -2.64 26.10 -1.11
CA LYS A 105 -2.48 26.37 0.34
C LYS A 105 -1.08 26.87 0.71
N LEU A 106 -0.05 26.42 0.00
CA LEU A 106 1.33 26.88 0.17
C LEU A 106 1.50 28.33 -0.30
N LEU A 107 0.93 28.68 -1.45
CA LEU A 107 0.94 30.06 -1.98
C LEU A 107 0.11 31.01 -1.11
N GLU A 108 -1.01 30.54 -0.54
CA GLU A 108 -1.77 31.28 0.48
C GLU A 108 -0.92 31.51 1.74
N ALA A 109 -0.11 30.53 2.17
CA ALA A 109 0.80 30.70 3.30
C ALA A 109 1.87 31.77 3.03
N TYR A 110 2.39 31.84 1.80
CA TYR A 110 3.28 32.93 1.39
C TYR A 110 2.56 34.27 1.31
N SER A 111 1.31 34.29 0.86
CA SER A 111 0.50 35.51 0.83
C SER A 111 0.34 36.10 2.22
N SER A 112 0.05 35.25 3.21
CA SER A 112 -0.04 35.63 4.62
C SER A 112 1.29 36.19 5.16
N HIS A 113 2.43 35.60 4.76
CA HIS A 113 3.74 36.04 5.21
C HIS A 113 4.16 37.39 4.61
N LEU A 114 3.87 37.59 3.32
CA LEU A 114 4.25 38.81 2.60
C LEU A 114 3.25 39.96 2.79
N GLY A 115 2.05 39.68 3.34
CA GLY A 115 0.97 40.66 3.46
C GLY A 115 0.38 41.11 2.12
N LYS A 116 0.61 40.34 1.05
CA LYS A 116 0.07 40.58 -0.30
C LYS A 116 -0.37 39.25 -0.94
N PRO A 117 -1.38 39.24 -1.83
CA PRO A 117 -1.74 38.02 -2.56
C PRO A 117 -0.58 37.49 -3.41
N VAL A 118 -0.47 36.16 -3.48
CA VAL A 118 0.42 35.39 -4.33
C VAL A 118 -0.40 34.22 -4.88
N ALA A 119 -0.64 34.20 -6.20
CA ALA A 119 -1.42 33.17 -6.86
C ALA A 119 -0.54 32.16 -7.63
N GLU A 120 0.66 32.57 -8.04
CA GLU A 120 1.57 31.77 -8.85
C GLU A 120 3.02 31.78 -8.31
N ARG A 121 3.83 30.81 -8.73
CA ARG A 121 5.24 30.69 -8.32
C ARG A 121 6.06 31.89 -8.80
N GLU A 122 5.74 32.39 -9.99
CA GLU A 122 6.44 33.46 -10.69
C GLU A 122 6.37 34.79 -9.93
N GLU A 123 5.29 35.01 -9.17
CA GLU A 123 5.12 36.17 -8.29
C GLU A 123 6.10 36.18 -7.10
N LEU A 124 6.75 35.04 -6.83
CA LEU A 124 7.81 34.91 -5.82
C LEU A 124 9.19 35.27 -6.38
N ALA A 125 9.33 35.68 -7.65
CA ALA A 125 10.64 35.93 -8.28
C ALA A 125 11.51 36.96 -7.51
N SER A 126 10.89 37.91 -6.80
CA SER A 126 11.60 38.88 -5.95
C SER A 126 12.00 38.33 -4.57
N HIS A 127 11.66 37.07 -4.27
CA HIS A 127 11.85 36.38 -2.99
C HIS A 127 12.55 35.03 -3.20
N PRO A 128 13.86 35.00 -3.53
CA PRO A 128 14.59 33.76 -3.86
C PRO A 128 14.50 32.67 -2.76
N GLU A 129 14.39 33.08 -1.50
CA GLU A 129 14.20 32.19 -0.36
C GLU A 129 12.86 31.44 -0.39
N LEU A 130 11.79 32.09 -0.89
CA LEU A 130 10.46 31.50 -1.03
C LEU A 130 10.37 30.63 -2.28
N VAL A 131 11.03 31.02 -3.37
CA VAL A 131 11.19 30.17 -4.56
C VAL A 131 11.89 28.86 -4.19
N GLY A 132 13.05 28.96 -3.54
CA GLY A 132 13.78 27.78 -3.08
C GLY A 132 12.98 26.96 -2.06
N HIS A 133 12.16 27.60 -1.21
CA HIS A 133 11.29 26.88 -0.29
C HIS A 133 10.16 26.12 -1.03
N PHE A 134 9.54 26.74 -2.03
CA PHE A 134 8.48 26.14 -2.86
C PHE A 134 9.01 24.90 -3.59
N ASP A 135 10.16 25.02 -4.26
CA ASP A 135 10.76 23.91 -5.01
C ASP A 135 11.11 22.74 -4.07
N ARG A 136 11.61 23.04 -2.85
CA ARG A 136 11.82 22.01 -1.82
C ARG A 136 10.51 21.34 -1.38
N GLN A 137 9.42 22.08 -1.19
CA GLN A 137 8.13 21.47 -0.80
C GLN A 137 7.64 20.46 -1.84
N ARG A 138 7.84 20.74 -3.13
CA ARG A 138 7.51 19.79 -4.21
C ARG A 138 8.34 18.51 -4.09
N VAL A 139 9.64 18.61 -3.83
CA VAL A 139 10.49 17.42 -3.60
C VAL A 139 9.97 16.58 -2.42
N LEU A 140 9.54 17.22 -1.33
CA LEU A 140 8.97 16.52 -0.17
C LEU A 140 7.69 15.76 -0.57
N PHE A 141 6.78 16.41 -1.31
CA PHE A 141 5.54 15.81 -1.78
C PHE A 141 5.78 14.55 -2.63
N TYR A 142 6.65 14.62 -3.65
CA TYR A 142 6.96 13.45 -4.48
C TYR A 142 7.68 12.33 -3.70
N SER A 143 8.43 12.68 -2.65
CA SER A 143 8.97 11.68 -1.72
C SER A 143 7.88 10.89 -0.98
N ALA A 144 6.79 11.57 -0.60
CA ALA A 144 5.63 10.95 0.04
C ALA A 144 4.77 10.15 -0.96
N GLU A 145 4.60 10.61 -2.20
CA GLU A 145 3.91 9.85 -3.26
C GLU A 145 4.66 8.56 -3.61
N SER A 146 5.99 8.62 -3.71
CA SER A 146 6.81 7.41 -3.90
C SER A 146 6.65 6.42 -2.76
N LEU A 147 6.56 6.89 -1.50
CA LEU A 147 6.28 6.03 -0.35
C LEU A 147 4.87 5.43 -0.40
N ARG A 148 3.86 6.20 -0.80
CA ARG A 148 2.48 5.75 -0.98
C ARG A 148 2.38 4.62 -2.00
N ASN A 149 3.01 4.80 -3.16
CA ASN A 149 3.04 3.79 -4.23
C ASN A 149 3.77 2.52 -3.77
N PHE A 150 4.92 2.67 -3.11
CA PHE A 150 5.66 1.55 -2.54
C PHE A 150 4.80 0.74 -1.55
N ALA A 151 4.09 1.41 -0.65
CA ALA A 151 3.21 0.78 0.32
C ALA A 151 2.06 0.02 -0.35
N ARG A 152 1.41 0.61 -1.36
CA ARG A 152 0.31 -0.02 -2.12
C ARG A 152 0.72 -1.37 -2.68
N ASP A 153 1.94 -1.46 -3.22
CA ASP A 153 2.39 -2.65 -3.94
C ASP A 153 3.02 -3.71 -3.02
N ARG A 154 3.45 -3.33 -1.81
CA ARG A 154 4.31 -4.17 -0.95
C ARG A 154 3.76 -4.45 0.44
N THR A 155 2.65 -3.83 0.83
CA THR A 155 2.11 -3.96 2.19
C THR A 155 0.61 -4.26 2.18
N PRO A 156 0.07 -4.82 3.28
CA PRO A 156 -1.38 -4.95 3.42
C PRO A 156 -2.10 -3.60 3.29
N PRO A 157 -3.38 -3.61 2.85
CA PRO A 157 -4.21 -2.40 2.79
C PRO A 157 -4.17 -1.61 4.11
N ARG A 158 -4.40 -0.28 4.03
CA ARG A 158 -4.39 0.66 5.17
C ARG A 158 -3.04 0.90 5.84
N THR A 159 -1.95 0.23 5.44
CA THR A 159 -0.63 0.43 6.06
C THR A 159 -0.12 1.86 5.88
N PHE A 160 -0.26 2.44 4.68
CA PHE A 160 0.10 3.84 4.43
C PHE A 160 -0.85 4.81 5.14
N ASP A 161 -2.15 4.55 5.13
CA ASP A 161 -3.13 5.40 5.82
C ASP A 161 -2.83 5.50 7.32
N SER A 162 -2.49 4.36 7.95
CA SER A 162 -2.07 4.33 9.36
C SER A 162 -0.82 5.18 9.60
N LEU A 163 0.14 5.20 8.66
CA LEU A 163 1.31 6.08 8.76
C LEU A 163 0.91 7.55 8.63
N GLN A 164 -0.02 7.89 7.74
CA GLN A 164 -0.55 9.25 7.62
C GLN A 164 -1.27 9.69 8.91
N ASP A 165 -2.01 8.78 9.54
CA ASP A 165 -2.69 9.04 10.81
C ASP A 165 -1.69 9.28 11.96
N ASP A 166 -0.62 8.47 12.03
CA ASP A 166 0.47 8.67 12.99
C ASP A 166 1.16 10.02 12.80
N VAL A 167 1.45 10.39 11.55
CA VAL A 167 2.03 11.70 11.24
C VAL A 167 1.05 12.81 11.64
N TYR A 168 -0.22 12.72 11.25
CA TYR A 168 -1.25 13.70 11.56
C TYR A 168 -1.38 13.93 13.07
N HIS A 169 -1.53 12.87 13.87
CA HIS A 169 -1.62 12.97 15.32
C HIS A 169 -0.36 13.59 15.94
N GLY A 170 0.81 13.33 15.35
CA GLY A 170 2.07 13.91 15.81
C GLY A 170 2.26 15.40 15.49
N ILE A 171 1.48 15.97 14.56
CA ILE A 171 1.66 17.37 14.12
C ILE A 171 0.46 18.29 14.32
N ILE A 172 -0.74 17.76 14.56
CA ILE A 172 -1.96 18.57 14.50
C ILE A 172 -1.97 19.70 15.54
N ASP A 173 -1.60 19.42 16.79
CA ASP A 173 -1.53 20.43 17.85
C ASP A 173 -0.49 21.51 17.54
N ILE A 174 0.61 21.14 16.87
CA ILE A 174 1.64 22.09 16.42
C ILE A 174 1.10 22.97 15.31
N CYS A 175 0.32 22.40 14.40
CA CYS A 175 -0.33 23.16 13.33
C CYS A 175 -1.37 24.14 13.90
N GLU A 176 -2.20 23.70 14.85
CA GLU A 176 -3.29 24.49 15.42
C GLU A 176 -2.84 25.53 16.46
N ALA A 177 -1.61 25.43 16.95
CA ALA A 177 -1.02 26.40 17.86
C ALA A 177 -1.00 27.84 17.29
N ALA A 178 -0.72 28.81 18.17
CA ALA A 178 -0.51 30.19 17.76
C ALA A 178 0.83 30.32 17.00
N HIS A 179 0.77 30.99 15.85
CA HIS A 179 1.92 31.33 15.01
C HIS A 179 1.76 32.75 14.49
N THR A 180 2.88 33.38 14.15
CA THR A 180 2.93 34.76 13.64
C THR A 180 2.23 34.89 12.29
N ASP A 181 2.42 33.90 11.41
CA ASP A 181 1.76 33.81 10.12
C ASP A 181 1.60 32.33 9.68
N ALA A 182 0.94 32.13 8.53
CA ALA A 182 0.71 30.80 7.98
C ALA A 182 2.00 30.10 7.50
N LEU A 183 3.04 30.84 7.09
CA LEU A 183 4.31 30.26 6.68
C LEU A 183 5.09 29.72 7.89
N GLU A 184 5.08 30.42 9.02
CA GLU A 184 5.65 29.93 10.27
C GLU A 184 4.94 28.65 10.73
N ARG A 185 3.60 28.63 10.69
CA ARG A 185 2.81 27.45 11.01
C ARG A 185 3.22 26.26 10.14
N LEU A 186 3.29 26.47 8.82
CA LEU A 186 3.72 25.45 7.87
C LEU A 186 5.12 24.92 8.21
N ARG A 187 6.09 25.81 8.40
CA ARG A 187 7.48 25.43 8.70
C ARG A 187 7.59 24.62 9.98
N LYS A 188 6.93 25.03 11.06
CA LYS A 188 6.93 24.30 12.34
C LYS A 188 6.27 22.93 12.20
N THR A 189 5.13 22.87 11.51
CA THR A 189 4.40 21.62 11.26
C THR A 189 5.24 20.61 10.48
N ILE A 190 5.85 21.03 9.37
CA ILE A 190 6.68 20.16 8.54
C ILE A 190 7.98 19.77 9.26
N THR A 191 8.58 20.68 10.02
CA THR A 191 9.77 20.37 10.83
C THR A 191 9.46 19.27 11.85
N ALA A 192 8.32 19.37 12.54
CA ALA A 192 7.88 18.37 13.49
C ALA A 192 7.63 17.01 12.83
N ALA A 193 6.97 16.98 11.67
CA ALA A 193 6.75 15.73 10.91
C ALA A 193 8.08 15.01 10.59
N GLY A 194 9.11 15.77 10.20
CA GLY A 194 10.45 15.23 9.96
C GLY A 194 11.10 14.58 11.18
N GLN A 195 10.72 14.99 12.39
CA GLN A 195 11.28 14.53 13.67
C GLN A 195 10.48 13.38 14.31
N LEU A 196 9.27 13.09 13.83
CA LEU A 196 8.42 12.02 14.41
C LEU A 196 9.07 10.64 14.34
N ASN A 197 8.91 9.87 15.42
CA ASN A 197 9.25 8.46 15.45
C ASN A 197 8.00 7.62 15.11
N VAL A 198 7.98 6.99 13.94
CA VAL A 198 6.86 6.20 13.41
C VAL A 198 7.08 4.69 13.61
N SER A 199 7.67 4.31 14.75
CA SER A 199 8.16 2.95 15.05
C SER A 199 7.11 1.85 15.06
N GLY A 200 5.82 2.18 15.09
CA GLY A 200 4.71 1.21 15.05
C GLY A 200 4.27 0.78 13.66
N ASN A 201 4.75 1.43 12.59
CA ASN A 201 4.30 1.18 11.23
C ASN A 201 5.25 0.28 10.44
N ALA A 202 4.72 -0.63 9.62
CA ALA A 202 5.52 -1.54 8.78
C ALA A 202 6.45 -0.81 7.79
N LEU A 203 6.15 0.44 7.44
CA LEU A 203 6.95 1.27 6.54
C LEU A 203 8.13 1.97 7.24
N VAL A 204 8.33 1.81 8.55
CA VAL A 204 9.35 2.55 9.31
C VAL A 204 10.75 2.46 8.69
N GLY A 205 11.15 1.27 8.22
CA GLY A 205 12.48 1.03 7.63
C GLY A 205 12.70 1.67 6.25
N VAL A 206 11.63 2.04 5.55
CA VAL A 206 11.67 2.61 4.19
C VAL A 206 11.20 4.08 4.14
N THR A 207 10.77 4.61 5.28
CA THR A 207 10.27 5.97 5.43
C THR A 207 11.43 6.95 5.63
N LYS A 208 11.76 7.71 4.57
CA LYS A 208 12.76 8.80 4.65
C LYS A 208 12.15 10.03 5.34
N VAL A 209 12.99 10.91 5.91
CA VAL A 209 12.55 12.17 6.54
C VAL A 209 11.70 13.02 5.57
N ALA A 210 12.14 13.12 4.32
CA ALA A 210 11.42 13.87 3.28
C ALA A 210 10.00 13.35 3.04
N ALA A 211 9.78 12.03 3.16
CA ALA A 211 8.44 11.46 3.00
C ALA A 211 7.54 11.81 4.19
N LYS A 212 8.04 11.80 5.43
CA LYS A 212 7.26 12.26 6.60
C LYS A 212 6.83 13.71 6.46
N GLN A 213 7.75 14.55 5.98
CA GLN A 213 7.47 15.95 5.69
C GLN A 213 6.46 16.13 4.55
N GLY A 214 6.60 15.34 3.48
CA GLY A 214 5.68 15.33 2.34
C GLY A 214 4.28 14.83 2.67
N ILE A 215 4.13 13.96 3.67
CA ILE A 215 2.80 13.53 4.16
C ILE A 215 1.99 14.74 4.63
N CYS A 216 2.59 15.81 5.15
CA CYS A 216 1.87 17.05 5.47
C CYS A 216 1.18 17.65 4.23
N HIS A 217 1.80 17.57 3.06
CA HIS A 217 1.23 18.06 1.81
C HIS A 217 0.10 17.15 1.31
N GLN A 218 0.25 15.82 1.44
CA GLN A 218 -0.86 14.89 1.16
C GLN A 218 -2.06 15.15 2.09
N LEU A 219 -1.82 15.33 3.41
CA LEU A 219 -2.86 15.69 4.36
C LEU A 219 -3.53 17.03 4.00
N ALA A 220 -2.77 17.98 3.47
CA ALA A 220 -3.32 19.25 2.99
C ALA A 220 -4.18 19.08 1.72
N ASN A 221 -3.77 18.21 0.79
CA ASN A 221 -4.57 17.79 -0.36
C ASN A 221 -5.88 17.10 0.07
N ASP A 222 -5.84 16.33 1.15
CA ASP A 222 -7.01 15.63 1.69
C ASP A 222 -7.88 16.56 2.57
N ASN A 223 -7.55 17.86 2.65
CA ASN A 223 -8.17 18.84 3.55
C ASN A 223 -8.16 18.45 5.04
N ARG A 224 -7.28 17.53 5.43
CA ARG A 224 -7.03 17.15 6.82
C ARG A 224 -6.07 18.13 7.51
N LEU A 225 -5.32 18.91 6.73
CA LEU A 225 -4.39 19.92 7.23
C LEU A 225 -4.57 21.25 6.48
N THR A 226 -4.52 22.37 7.21
CA THR A 226 -4.51 23.71 6.60
C THR A 226 -3.58 24.64 7.36
N TRP A 227 -2.79 25.44 6.65
CA TRP A 227 -1.86 26.39 7.28
C TRP A 227 -2.42 27.80 7.36
N THR A 228 -3.43 28.11 6.55
CA THR A 228 -4.21 29.34 6.62
C THR A 228 -5.45 29.08 7.47
N LYS A 229 -5.78 30.03 8.37
CA LYS A 229 -7.10 30.03 9.02
C LYS A 229 -8.08 30.62 8.01
N GLN A 230 -9.19 29.92 7.74
CA GLN A 230 -10.28 30.57 7.04
C GLN A 230 -10.84 31.70 7.94
N PRO A 231 -11.17 32.87 7.37
CA PRO A 231 -11.80 33.96 8.09
C PRO A 231 -13.17 33.58 8.66
#